data_AF-A0A2H3HHM9-F1
#
_entry.id   AF-A0A2H3HHM9-F1
#
_cell.length_a   1.000
_cell.length_b   1.000
_cell.length_c   1.000
_cell.angle_alpha   90.00
_cell.angle_beta   90.00
_cell.angle_gamma   90.00
#
_symmetry.space_group_name_H-M   'P 1'
#
loop_
_entity.id
_entity.type
_entity.pdbx_description
1 polymer ?
#
loop_
_entity_poly.entity_id
_entity_poly.type
_entity_poly.pdbx_seq_one_letter_code
_entity_poly.pdbx_strand_id
1 'polypeptide(L)'
;MLHVPPSYPSLPHAPYNTTFSFEPQANLNSPTQVYMLKYDSSHGIFKGEVGNDGNDLVVNGKTVKFYSERDPANIKWSETGADYVVESTGVFTTTEKAKAHLAGGAKKVIISAPSADAPMYVVGVNENKYDGSADIISNASCTTNCLAPLAKVINDKFGIVEGLMTTVHSYTATQKTVDGPSAKDWRGGRGAAQNIIPSSTGAAKAVGKVIPELNGKLTGMSMRVPTANVSVVDLTVRLEKGASYDQIKKVIKEAAEGDLKGVLAYTEDDVVSSDLNGNTNSSIFDAKAGISLNDNFVKLVSWYDNEWGYSRRVLDLLAHVAKVDASK
;
A
#
# COMPACT_ATOMS: atom_id res chain seq x y z
N MET A 1 -1.85 1.92 12.13
CA MET A 1 -2.49 3.25 12.28
C MET A 1 -1.50 4.29 11.75
N LEU A 2 -1.91 5.22 10.89
CA LEU A 2 -0.98 6.13 10.22
C LEU A 2 -0.78 7.43 10.98
N HIS A 3 0.45 7.66 11.42
CA HIS A 3 0.87 8.95 11.95
C HIS A 3 1.32 9.85 10.79
N VAL A 4 0.73 11.05 10.65
CA VAL A 4 1.17 12.07 9.70
C VAL A 4 2.24 12.94 10.38
N PRO A 5 3.50 12.96 9.91
CA PRO A 5 4.57 13.73 10.55
C PRO A 5 4.37 15.25 10.40
N PRO A 6 4.96 16.06 11.30
CA PRO A 6 4.75 17.51 11.42
C PRO A 6 5.25 18.37 10.25
N SER A 7 5.96 17.80 9.27
CA SER A 7 6.47 18.52 8.09
C SER A 7 5.44 18.68 6.96
N TYR A 8 4.14 18.52 7.26
CA TYR A 8 3.09 18.64 6.26
C TYR A 8 2.86 20.12 5.91
N PRO A 9 2.97 20.56 4.64
CA PRO A 9 2.36 21.80 4.20
C PRO A 9 0.86 21.60 4.30
N SER A 10 0.24 22.18 5.32
CA SER A 10 -1.19 22.22 5.63
C SER A 10 -2.09 21.55 4.58
N LEU A 11 -2.60 20.35 4.88
CA LEU A 11 -3.86 19.92 4.27
C LEU A 11 -4.85 21.08 4.47
N PRO A 12 -5.48 21.59 3.40
CA PRO A 12 -6.47 22.64 3.55
C PRO A 12 -7.54 22.13 4.53
N HIS A 13 -7.82 22.96 5.53
CA HIS A 13 -8.68 22.73 6.68
C HIS A 13 -9.96 21.91 6.41
N ALA A 14 -9.87 20.59 6.43
CA ALA A 14 -11.01 19.70 6.56
C ALA A 14 -10.82 18.88 7.86
N PRO A 15 -11.72 19.02 8.84
CA PRO A 15 -11.66 18.26 10.08
C PRO A 15 -12.13 16.84 9.77
N TYR A 16 -11.24 15.99 9.27
CA TYR A 16 -11.58 14.57 9.11
C TYR A 16 -11.63 13.93 10.50
N ASN A 17 -12.84 13.64 10.98
CA ASN A 17 -13.04 12.82 12.17
C ASN A 17 -12.47 11.43 11.89
N THR A 18 -11.36 11.08 12.54
CA THR A 18 -10.76 9.76 12.40
C THR A 18 -11.48 8.79 13.34
N THR A 19 -12.14 7.78 12.77
CA THR A 19 -12.79 6.70 13.53
C THR A 19 -12.17 5.37 13.14
N PHE A 20 -11.85 4.51 14.10
CA PHE A 20 -11.35 3.15 13.84
C PHE A 20 -12.43 2.13 14.21
N SER A 21 -12.62 1.14 13.35
CA SER A 21 -13.26 -0.12 13.74
C SER A 21 -12.29 -1.24 13.43
N PHE A 22 -12.24 -2.21 14.33
CA PHE A 22 -11.45 -3.43 14.18
C PHE A 22 -12.39 -4.63 14.21
N GLU A 23 -12.06 -5.67 13.45
CA GLU A 23 -12.71 -6.97 13.62
C GLU A 23 -12.54 -7.42 15.08
N PRO A 24 -13.59 -7.90 15.77
CA PRO A 24 -13.48 -8.48 17.09
C PRO A 24 -12.72 -9.81 16.98
N GLN A 25 -11.39 -9.74 17.15
CA GLN A 25 -10.63 -10.86 17.66
C GLN A 25 -10.89 -10.98 19.16
N ALA A 26 -10.96 -12.21 19.67
CA ALA A 26 -11.11 -12.45 21.10
C ALA A 26 -10.04 -11.65 21.88
N ASN A 27 -10.48 -10.80 22.84
CA ASN A 27 -9.66 -9.95 23.73
C ASN A 27 -9.15 -8.59 23.19
N LEU A 28 -9.67 -8.06 22.08
CA LEU A 28 -9.39 -6.67 21.68
C LEU A 28 -10.27 -5.68 22.45
N ASN A 29 -9.81 -5.23 23.62
CA ASN A 29 -10.39 -4.11 24.37
C ASN A 29 -9.53 -2.84 24.21
N SER A 30 -10.02 -1.68 24.68
CA SER A 30 -9.29 -0.41 24.56
C SER A 30 -7.88 -0.45 25.18
N PRO A 31 -7.61 -1.09 26.34
CA PRO A 31 -6.24 -1.27 26.85
C PRO A 31 -5.30 -2.02 25.89
N THR A 32 -5.75 -3.12 25.27
CA THR A 32 -4.94 -3.87 24.30
C THR A 32 -4.58 -2.99 23.09
N GLN A 33 -5.51 -2.15 22.63
CA GLN A 33 -5.27 -1.25 21.50
C GLN A 33 -4.32 -0.09 21.82
N VAL A 34 -4.41 0.47 23.03
CA VAL A 34 -3.43 1.45 23.53
C VAL A 34 -2.03 0.84 23.50
N TYR A 35 -1.88 -0.40 23.98
CA TYR A 35 -0.60 -1.11 23.97
C TYR A 35 -0.09 -1.34 22.53
N MET A 36 -0.93 -1.89 21.65
CA MET A 36 -0.56 -2.17 20.25
C MET A 36 -0.23 -0.92 19.45
N LEU A 37 -0.89 0.22 19.71
CA LEU A 37 -0.54 1.49 19.08
C LEU A 37 0.75 2.08 19.66
N LYS A 38 1.00 1.91 20.97
CA LYS A 38 2.15 2.49 21.65
C LYS A 38 3.46 1.81 21.27
N TYR A 39 3.46 0.49 21.13
CA TYR A 39 4.65 -0.32 20.92
C TYR A 39 4.59 -1.11 19.63
N ASP A 40 5.39 -0.72 18.64
CA ASP A 40 5.51 -1.40 17.36
C ASP A 40 6.95 -1.94 17.17
N SER A 41 7.09 -3.21 16.79
CA SER A 41 8.41 -3.84 16.62
C SER A 41 9.12 -3.40 15.33
N SER A 42 8.39 -2.98 14.31
CA SER A 42 8.92 -2.53 13.03
C SER A 42 9.20 -1.03 13.04
N HIS A 43 8.28 -0.25 13.61
CA HIS A 43 8.28 1.23 13.52
C HIS A 43 8.61 1.93 14.85
N GLY A 44 8.82 1.15 15.92
CA GLY A 44 9.22 1.64 17.23
C GLY A 44 8.08 2.21 18.06
N ILE A 45 8.44 2.97 19.10
CA ILE A 45 7.48 3.54 20.05
C ILE A 45 6.78 4.75 19.44
N PHE A 46 5.45 4.77 19.49
CA PHE A 46 4.65 5.93 19.11
C PHE A 46 5.06 7.18 19.89
N LYS A 47 5.34 8.27 19.17
CA LYS A 47 5.89 9.50 19.76
C LYS A 47 4.83 10.42 20.37
N GLY A 48 3.56 10.20 20.04
CA GLY A 48 2.44 10.94 20.61
C GLY A 48 1.93 10.33 21.92
N GLU A 49 0.86 10.92 22.44
CA GLU A 49 0.16 10.40 23.59
C GLU A 49 -0.96 9.48 23.14
N VAL A 50 -1.05 8.31 23.77
CA VAL A 50 -2.14 7.35 23.58
C VAL A 50 -2.64 6.89 24.94
N GLY A 51 -3.95 6.92 25.11
CA GLY A 51 -4.66 6.42 26.29
C GLY A 51 -6.06 5.96 25.90
N ASN A 52 -6.90 5.77 26.90
CA ASN A 52 -8.29 5.35 26.75
C ASN A 52 -9.22 6.24 27.59
N ASP A 53 -10.43 6.42 27.09
CA ASP A 53 -11.55 7.01 27.81
C ASP A 53 -12.75 6.06 27.70
N GLY A 54 -13.03 5.33 28.79
CA GLY A 54 -13.93 4.18 28.76
C GLY A 54 -13.52 3.15 27.70
N ASN A 55 -14.41 2.90 26.74
CA ASN A 55 -14.16 1.97 25.63
C ASN A 55 -13.45 2.63 24.45
N ASP A 56 -13.34 3.95 24.41
CA ASP A 56 -12.79 4.70 23.28
C ASP A 56 -11.28 4.94 23.46
N LEU A 57 -10.59 5.19 22.35
CA LEU A 57 -9.16 5.53 22.34
C LEU A 57 -8.99 7.05 22.44
N VAL A 58 -7.95 7.52 23.11
CA VAL A 58 -7.55 8.93 23.10
C VAL A 58 -6.16 9.03 22.49
N VAL A 59 -6.03 9.70 21.35
CA VAL A 59 -4.76 9.87 20.64
C VAL A 59 -4.47 11.35 20.48
N ASN A 60 -3.38 11.83 21.07
CA ASN A 60 -3.00 13.26 21.10
C ASN A 60 -4.18 14.17 21.52
N GLY A 61 -4.88 13.79 22.59
CA GLY A 61 -6.03 14.51 23.13
C GLY A 61 -7.33 14.39 22.32
N LYS A 62 -7.34 13.63 21.22
CA LYS A 62 -8.55 13.38 20.41
C LYS A 62 -9.16 12.04 20.74
N THR A 63 -10.42 12.03 21.14
CA THR A 63 -11.19 10.80 21.33
C THR A 63 -11.54 10.18 19.99
N VAL A 64 -11.25 8.89 19.86
CA VAL A 64 -11.56 8.07 18.70
C VAL A 64 -12.46 6.93 19.15
N LYS A 65 -13.69 6.91 18.62
CA LYS A 65 -14.67 5.88 18.95
C LYS A 65 -14.14 4.50 18.58
N PHE A 66 -14.35 3.53 19.47
CA PHE A 66 -13.98 2.14 19.24
C PHE A 66 -15.23 1.26 19.19
N TYR A 67 -15.30 0.42 18.17
CA TYR A 67 -16.35 -0.58 17.97
C TYR A 67 -15.76 -1.99 18.01
N SER A 68 -16.58 -2.97 18.39
CA SER A 68 -16.20 -4.39 18.43
C SER A 68 -17.21 -5.24 17.66
N GLU A 69 -17.58 -4.76 16.46
CA GLU A 69 -18.57 -5.40 15.61
C GLU A 69 -17.92 -6.30 14.57
N ARG A 70 -18.43 -7.53 14.44
CA ARG A 70 -17.93 -8.53 13.49
C ARG A 70 -18.51 -8.37 12.10
N ASP A 71 -19.75 -7.90 12.04
CA ASP A 71 -20.43 -7.53 10.81
C ASP A 71 -20.24 -6.03 10.56
N PRO A 72 -19.60 -5.61 9.46
CA PRO A 72 -19.39 -4.20 9.17
C PRO A 72 -20.68 -3.38 9.05
N ALA A 73 -21.82 -4.02 8.76
CA ALA A 73 -23.12 -3.37 8.67
C ALA A 73 -23.63 -2.86 10.03
N ASN A 74 -23.15 -3.43 11.14
CA ASN A 74 -23.53 -3.02 12.49
C ASN A 74 -22.71 -1.83 13.03
N ILE A 75 -21.63 -1.45 12.34
CA ILE A 75 -20.78 -0.34 12.77
C ILE A 75 -21.47 0.98 12.43
N LYS A 76 -21.81 1.78 13.45
CA LYS A 76 -22.56 3.03 13.28
C LYS A 76 -21.66 4.23 12.96
N TRP A 77 -21.07 4.24 11.78
CA TRP A 77 -20.18 5.31 11.31
C TRP A 77 -20.79 6.72 11.38
N SER A 78 -22.10 6.84 11.17
CA SER A 78 -22.81 8.12 11.27
C SER A 78 -22.76 8.76 12.65
N GLU A 79 -22.60 7.98 13.74
CA GLU A 79 -22.50 8.52 15.11
C GLU A 79 -21.23 9.36 15.33
N THR A 80 -20.19 9.15 14.51
CA THR A 80 -18.91 9.86 14.61
C THR A 80 -18.64 10.82 13.45
N GLY A 81 -19.53 10.84 12.44
CA GLY A 81 -19.29 11.55 11.18
C GLY A 81 -18.18 10.94 10.34
N ALA A 82 -17.95 9.62 10.45
CA ALA A 82 -16.96 8.91 9.64
C ALA A 82 -17.48 8.67 8.20
N ASP A 83 -17.27 9.67 7.34
CA ASP A 83 -17.71 9.63 5.94
C ASP A 83 -16.86 8.68 5.07
N TYR A 84 -15.57 8.54 5.37
CA TYR A 84 -14.62 7.72 4.61
C TYR A 84 -14.09 6.61 5.49
N VAL A 85 -14.26 5.36 5.06
CA VAL A 85 -13.83 4.18 5.80
C VAL A 85 -12.69 3.48 5.08
N VAL A 86 -11.62 3.14 5.82
CA VAL A 86 -10.54 2.29 5.32
C VAL A 86 -10.84 0.84 5.73
N GLU A 87 -11.19 0.01 4.76
CA GLU A 87 -11.40 -1.42 4.96
C GLU A 87 -10.03 -2.13 4.95
N SER A 88 -9.61 -2.61 6.11
CA SER A 88 -8.26 -3.16 6.37
C SER A 88 -8.23 -4.48 7.13
N THR A 89 -9.35 -5.20 7.16
CA THR A 89 -9.44 -6.55 7.72
C THR A 89 -8.78 -7.60 6.82
N GLY A 90 -8.77 -7.35 5.51
CA GLY A 90 -8.36 -8.33 4.49
C GLY A 90 -9.43 -9.38 4.15
N VAL A 91 -10.63 -9.26 4.71
CA VAL A 91 -11.75 -10.22 4.51
C VAL A 91 -12.86 -9.63 3.62
N PHE A 92 -13.09 -8.32 3.71
CA PHE A 92 -14.16 -7.61 2.98
C PHE A 92 -13.64 -6.90 1.71
N THR A 93 -12.95 -7.64 0.83
CA THR A 93 -12.23 -7.05 -0.31
C THR A 93 -13.04 -6.98 -1.62
N THR A 94 -14.32 -7.35 -1.63
CA THR A 94 -15.21 -7.20 -2.79
C THR A 94 -16.14 -6.01 -2.59
N THR A 95 -16.67 -5.46 -3.69
CA THR A 95 -17.65 -4.37 -3.65
C THR A 95 -18.84 -4.74 -2.77
N GLU A 96 -19.40 -5.93 -2.96
CA GLU A 96 -20.54 -6.42 -2.18
C GLU A 96 -20.26 -6.43 -0.67
N LYS A 97 -19.10 -6.96 -0.25
CA LYS A 97 -18.74 -7.09 1.16
C LYS A 97 -18.42 -5.73 1.78
N ALA A 98 -17.64 -4.90 1.10
CA ALA A 98 -17.27 -3.57 1.57
C ALA A 98 -18.49 -2.62 1.64
N LYS A 99 -19.53 -2.87 0.85
CA LYS A 99 -20.78 -2.09 0.87
C LYS A 99 -21.48 -2.13 2.23
N ALA A 100 -21.23 -3.14 3.05
CA ALA A 100 -21.79 -3.24 4.40
C ALA A 100 -21.50 -1.99 5.24
N HIS A 101 -20.34 -1.34 5.09
CA HIS A 101 -20.03 -0.08 5.81
C HIS A 101 -20.98 1.08 5.46
N LEU A 102 -21.57 1.09 4.27
CA LEU A 102 -22.51 2.14 3.87
C LEU A 102 -23.82 2.06 4.67
N ALA A 103 -24.22 0.86 5.12
CA ALA A 103 -25.39 0.69 5.99
C ALA A 103 -25.20 1.40 7.34
N GLY A 104 -23.95 1.51 7.81
CA GLY A 104 -23.56 2.25 9.00
C GLY A 104 -23.54 3.77 8.86
N GLY A 105 -23.72 4.28 7.64
CA GLY A 105 -23.69 5.71 7.32
C GLY A 105 -22.36 6.24 6.79
N ALA A 106 -21.40 5.38 6.44
CA ALA A 106 -20.24 5.79 5.66
C ALA A 106 -20.68 6.19 4.23
N LYS A 107 -19.95 7.12 3.61
CA LYS A 107 -20.18 7.57 2.23
C LYS A 107 -19.27 6.85 1.24
N LYS A 108 -18.00 6.67 1.60
CA LYS A 108 -16.99 6.04 0.75
C LYS A 108 -16.21 4.97 1.51
N VAL A 109 -15.78 3.93 0.79
CA VAL A 109 -14.94 2.85 1.33
C VAL A 109 -13.69 2.68 0.47
N ILE A 110 -12.52 2.75 1.12
CA ILE A 110 -11.22 2.50 0.51
C ILE A 110 -10.72 1.14 1.00
N ILE A 111 -10.75 0.15 0.14
CA ILE A 111 -10.21 -1.19 0.41
C ILE A 111 -8.68 -1.13 0.35
N SER A 112 -8.02 -1.52 1.43
CA SER A 112 -6.56 -1.55 1.59
C SER A 112 -5.92 -2.86 1.07
N ALA A 113 -6.51 -3.42 0.02
CA ALA A 113 -6.03 -4.61 -0.69
C ALA A 113 -6.57 -4.59 -2.13
N PRO A 114 -5.99 -5.37 -3.06
CA PRO A 114 -6.58 -5.58 -4.37
C PRO A 114 -8.02 -6.10 -4.26
N SER A 115 -8.91 -5.50 -5.05
CA SER A 115 -10.28 -5.97 -5.19
C SER A 115 -10.47 -6.71 -6.51
N ALA A 116 -11.37 -7.70 -6.49
CA ALA A 116 -11.75 -8.43 -7.70
C ALA A 116 -12.60 -7.56 -8.64
N ASP A 117 -13.42 -6.68 -8.08
CA ASP A 117 -14.51 -5.97 -8.74
C ASP A 117 -14.52 -4.45 -8.49
N ALA A 118 -13.94 -3.94 -7.40
CA ALA A 118 -13.84 -2.50 -7.17
C ALA A 118 -12.72 -1.86 -8.04
N PRO A 119 -12.92 -0.64 -8.55
CA PRO A 119 -11.90 0.08 -9.30
C PRO A 119 -10.66 0.33 -8.44
N MET A 120 -9.48 0.09 -9.04
CA MET A 120 -8.19 0.23 -8.37
C MET A 120 -7.50 1.54 -8.77
N TYR A 121 -6.94 2.21 -7.78
CA TYR A 121 -6.18 3.44 -7.95
C TYR A 121 -4.80 3.31 -7.31
N VAL A 122 -3.80 3.87 -7.97
CA VAL A 122 -2.43 4.05 -7.48
C VAL A 122 -2.10 5.53 -7.63
N VAL A 123 -1.76 6.16 -6.51
CA VAL A 123 -1.36 7.57 -6.46
C VAL A 123 -0.09 7.81 -7.27
N GLY A 124 -0.05 8.87 -8.07
CA GLY A 124 0.98 9.17 -9.06
C GLY A 124 0.80 8.44 -10.40
N VAL A 125 -0.28 7.67 -10.59
CA VAL A 125 -0.46 6.84 -11.79
C VAL A 125 -1.83 7.06 -12.42
N ASN A 126 -2.90 6.83 -11.67
CA ASN A 126 -4.27 6.88 -12.21
C ASN A 126 -5.32 7.41 -11.24
N GLU A 127 -4.93 7.96 -10.09
CA GLU A 127 -5.85 8.57 -9.11
C GLU A 127 -6.71 9.67 -9.75
N ASN A 128 -6.16 10.41 -10.70
CA ASN A 128 -6.87 11.45 -11.45
C ASN A 128 -8.02 10.92 -12.33
N LYS A 129 -8.15 9.60 -12.50
CA LYS A 129 -9.29 8.95 -13.16
C LYS A 129 -10.45 8.70 -12.21
N TYR A 130 -10.29 8.92 -10.91
CA TYR A 130 -11.40 8.89 -9.98
C TYR A 130 -12.32 10.07 -10.26
N ASP A 131 -13.57 9.77 -10.58
CA ASP A 131 -14.56 10.75 -11.01
C ASP A 131 -15.68 10.94 -10.00
N GLY A 132 -15.57 10.42 -8.77
CA GLY A 132 -16.62 10.52 -7.74
C GLY A 132 -17.73 9.47 -7.83
N SER A 133 -17.84 8.72 -8.92
CA SER A 133 -18.98 7.81 -9.17
C SER A 133 -18.91 6.52 -8.34
N ALA A 134 -17.71 6.04 -8.03
CA ALA A 134 -17.52 4.82 -7.25
C ALA A 134 -17.56 5.13 -5.75
N ASP A 135 -18.46 4.46 -5.02
CA ASP A 135 -18.51 4.55 -3.55
C ASP A 135 -17.48 3.66 -2.88
N ILE A 136 -17.05 2.60 -3.58
CA ILE A 136 -16.13 1.60 -3.07
C ILE A 136 -14.99 1.49 -4.06
N ILE A 137 -13.78 1.75 -3.58
CA ILE A 137 -12.56 1.75 -4.39
C ILE A 137 -11.46 0.95 -3.69
N SER A 138 -10.40 0.60 -4.41
CA SER A 138 -9.25 -0.11 -3.87
C SER A 138 -7.95 0.65 -4.10
N ASN A 139 -7.09 0.69 -3.08
CA ASN A 139 -5.73 1.24 -3.20
C ASN A 139 -4.72 0.22 -3.76
N ALA A 140 -5.20 -0.82 -4.46
CA ALA A 140 -4.41 -1.95 -4.95
C ALA A 140 -3.57 -2.62 -3.84
N SER A 141 -2.37 -3.13 -4.16
CA SER A 141 -1.44 -3.73 -3.19
C SER A 141 -0.18 -2.89 -3.00
N CYS A 142 0.58 -3.16 -1.93
CA CYS A 142 1.91 -2.58 -1.70
C CYS A 142 2.85 -2.81 -2.90
N THR A 143 2.92 -4.04 -3.43
CA THR A 143 3.74 -4.35 -4.61
C THR A 143 3.28 -3.62 -5.87
N THR A 144 1.97 -3.48 -6.10
CA THR A 144 1.45 -2.71 -7.25
C THR A 144 1.79 -1.22 -7.11
N ASN A 145 1.70 -0.66 -5.90
CA ASN A 145 2.10 0.72 -5.62
C ASN A 145 3.61 0.95 -5.81
N CYS A 146 4.46 -0.05 -5.58
CA CYS A 146 5.88 0.04 -5.91
C CYS A 146 6.14 -0.06 -7.41
N LEU A 147 5.52 -1.04 -8.08
CA LEU A 147 5.80 -1.35 -9.48
C LEU A 147 5.19 -0.33 -10.46
N ALA A 148 3.96 0.14 -10.23
CA ALA A 148 3.24 0.94 -11.22
C ALA A 148 3.88 2.31 -11.50
N PRO A 149 4.35 3.10 -10.51
CA PRO A 149 5.06 4.36 -10.78
C PRO A 149 6.33 4.14 -11.59
N LEU A 150 7.13 3.11 -11.25
CA LEU A 150 8.33 2.75 -12.01
C LEU A 150 7.98 2.34 -13.45
N ALA A 151 7.01 1.44 -13.62
CA ALA A 151 6.57 0.97 -14.92
C ALA A 151 6.00 2.10 -15.79
N LYS A 152 5.29 3.06 -15.19
CA LYS A 152 4.81 4.27 -15.86
C LYS A 152 5.97 5.06 -16.46
N VAL A 153 6.98 5.41 -15.65
CA VAL A 153 8.14 6.19 -16.13
C VAL A 153 8.85 5.49 -17.28
N ILE A 154 9.10 4.19 -17.14
CA ILE A 154 9.78 3.40 -18.18
C ILE A 154 8.93 3.28 -19.44
N ASN A 155 7.63 3.02 -19.32
CA ASN A 155 6.74 2.92 -20.47
C ASN A 155 6.63 4.26 -21.21
N ASP A 156 6.41 5.36 -20.49
CA ASP A 156 6.24 6.68 -21.09
C ASP A 156 7.49 7.15 -21.87
N LYS A 157 8.70 6.73 -21.44
CA LYS A 157 9.96 7.18 -22.05
C LYS A 157 10.53 6.22 -23.10
N PHE A 158 10.36 4.92 -22.87
CA PHE A 158 11.04 3.89 -23.66
C PHE A 158 10.08 2.85 -24.26
N GLY A 159 8.83 2.81 -23.81
CA GLY A 159 7.88 1.74 -24.13
C GLY A 159 8.29 0.42 -23.47
N ILE A 160 7.35 -0.23 -22.78
CA ILE A 160 7.54 -1.61 -22.33
C ILE A 160 6.87 -2.53 -23.34
N VAL A 161 7.66 -3.46 -23.90
CA VAL A 161 7.12 -4.50 -24.77
C VAL A 161 6.54 -5.65 -23.93
N GLU A 162 7.33 -6.13 -22.98
CA GLU A 162 6.95 -7.18 -22.03
C GLU A 162 7.85 -7.12 -20.79
N GLY A 163 7.39 -7.69 -19.68
CA GLY A 163 8.17 -7.75 -18.46
C GLY A 163 7.69 -8.81 -17.46
N LEU A 164 8.65 -9.30 -16.70
CA LEU A 164 8.45 -10.23 -15.59
C LEU A 164 8.94 -9.59 -14.31
N MET A 165 8.10 -9.66 -13.29
CA MET A 165 8.41 -9.13 -11.95
C MET A 165 8.59 -10.28 -10.96
N THR A 166 9.63 -10.18 -10.14
CA THR A 166 9.72 -10.89 -8.87
C THR A 166 9.70 -9.87 -7.76
N THR A 167 8.84 -10.05 -6.77
CA THR A 167 8.98 -9.30 -5.52
C THR A 167 9.60 -10.19 -4.45
N VAL A 168 10.74 -9.77 -3.91
CA VAL A 168 11.33 -10.35 -2.72
C VAL A 168 10.71 -9.61 -1.54
N HIS A 169 9.81 -10.29 -0.85
CA HIS A 169 8.85 -9.65 0.03
C HIS A 169 9.02 -10.14 1.46
N SER A 170 9.00 -9.22 2.42
CA SER A 170 8.91 -9.57 3.84
C SER A 170 7.72 -10.48 4.14
N TYR A 171 7.81 -11.31 5.17
CA TYR A 171 6.64 -12.09 5.57
C TYR A 171 5.54 -11.19 6.15
N THR A 172 4.30 -11.66 6.17
CA THR A 172 3.13 -10.89 6.64
C THR A 172 2.31 -11.70 7.62
N ALA A 173 1.31 -11.09 8.26
CA ALA A 173 0.43 -11.73 9.23
C ALA A 173 -0.31 -12.99 8.71
N THR A 174 -0.41 -13.18 7.39
CA THR A 174 -0.99 -14.39 6.80
C THR A 174 -0.11 -15.64 6.94
N GLN A 175 1.22 -15.47 7.06
CA GLN A 175 2.15 -16.58 7.23
C GLN A 175 2.15 -17.12 8.68
N LYS A 176 2.91 -18.20 8.91
CA LYS A 176 2.91 -18.93 10.18
C LYS A 176 4.29 -18.91 10.81
N THR A 177 4.35 -18.89 12.14
CA THR A 177 5.62 -18.96 12.88
C THR A 177 6.30 -20.31 12.70
N VAL A 178 5.51 -21.38 12.66
CA VAL A 178 5.92 -22.77 12.41
C VAL A 178 5.05 -23.39 11.32
N ASP A 179 5.45 -24.55 10.81
CA ASP A 179 4.67 -25.28 9.79
C ASP A 179 3.24 -25.56 10.27
N GLY A 180 2.24 -25.16 9.48
CA GLY A 180 0.83 -25.33 9.81
C GLY A 180 -0.12 -25.08 8.63
N PRO A 181 -1.44 -25.26 8.83
CA PRO A 181 -2.44 -25.07 7.79
C PRO A 181 -2.47 -23.62 7.26
N SER A 182 -2.66 -23.47 5.94
CA SER A 182 -2.77 -22.18 5.27
C SER A 182 -3.97 -22.18 4.32
N ALA A 183 -4.82 -21.17 4.47
CA ALA A 183 -6.06 -21.03 3.70
C ALA A 183 -5.81 -20.62 2.24
N LYS A 184 -4.70 -19.93 1.97
CA LYS A 184 -4.41 -19.37 0.64
C LYS A 184 -3.67 -20.37 -0.25
N ASP A 185 -2.61 -20.96 0.26
CA ASP A 185 -1.77 -21.91 -0.47
C ASP A 185 -0.90 -22.74 0.49
N TRP A 186 -0.45 -23.92 0.05
CA TRP A 186 0.31 -24.85 0.90
C TRP A 186 1.69 -24.32 1.31
N ARG A 187 2.35 -23.53 0.46
CA ARG A 187 3.72 -23.05 0.72
C ARG A 187 3.70 -21.98 1.82
N GLY A 188 2.68 -21.12 1.84
CA GLY A 188 2.47 -20.10 2.87
C GLY A 188 2.17 -20.63 4.26
N GLY A 189 1.93 -21.94 4.40
CA GLY A 189 1.80 -22.63 5.68
C GLY A 189 3.14 -22.96 6.35
N ARG A 190 4.27 -22.85 5.64
CA ARG A 190 5.59 -23.17 6.17
C ARG A 190 6.13 -22.05 7.06
N GLY A 191 6.99 -22.39 8.03
CA GLY A 191 7.57 -21.45 8.99
C GLY A 191 8.24 -20.23 8.31
N ALA A 192 7.69 -19.04 8.57
CA ALA A 192 8.00 -17.81 7.83
C ALA A 192 9.44 -17.33 8.00
N ALA A 193 9.98 -17.43 9.21
CA ALA A 193 11.33 -16.96 9.54
C ALA A 193 12.43 -17.97 9.15
N GLN A 194 12.07 -19.13 8.59
CA GLN A 194 13.00 -20.22 8.29
C GLN A 194 13.13 -20.51 6.79
N ASN A 195 12.26 -19.93 5.95
CA ASN A 195 12.14 -20.33 4.56
C ASN A 195 12.14 -19.12 3.61
N ILE A 196 12.64 -19.37 2.39
CA ILE A 196 12.29 -18.59 1.22
C ILE A 196 11.07 -19.28 0.59
N ILE A 197 9.93 -18.60 0.55
CA ILE A 197 8.63 -19.20 0.19
C ILE A 197 8.13 -18.59 -1.11
N PRO A 198 8.18 -19.31 -2.24
CA PRO A 198 7.58 -18.82 -3.47
C PRO A 198 6.04 -18.76 -3.35
N SER A 199 5.45 -17.66 -3.81
CA SER A 199 4.02 -17.40 -3.81
C SER A 199 3.59 -16.74 -5.12
N SER A 200 2.39 -17.06 -5.61
CA SER A 200 1.78 -16.31 -6.70
C SER A 200 1.37 -14.92 -6.23
N THR A 201 1.32 -13.96 -7.17
CA THR A 201 0.80 -12.62 -6.92
C THR A 201 0.15 -12.07 -8.18
N GLY A 202 -0.97 -11.34 -8.00
CA GLY A 202 -1.63 -10.60 -9.07
C GLY A 202 -1.05 -9.20 -9.29
N ALA A 203 -0.07 -8.77 -8.49
CA ALA A 203 0.36 -7.37 -8.43
C ALA A 203 0.89 -6.82 -9.76
N ALA A 204 1.69 -7.59 -10.50
CA ALA A 204 2.17 -7.18 -11.82
C ALA A 204 1.06 -7.14 -12.87
N LYS A 205 0.14 -8.11 -12.85
CA LYS A 205 -1.05 -8.08 -13.73
C LYS A 205 -1.94 -6.88 -13.43
N ALA A 206 -2.05 -6.48 -12.16
CA ALA A 206 -2.81 -5.31 -11.74
C ALA A 206 -2.24 -3.99 -12.27
N VAL A 207 -0.94 -3.92 -12.63
CA VAL A 207 -0.38 -2.75 -13.31
C VAL A 207 -1.10 -2.49 -14.63
N GLY A 208 -1.47 -3.55 -15.37
CA GLY A 208 -2.27 -3.43 -16.59
C GLY A 208 -3.68 -2.87 -16.39
N LYS A 209 -4.21 -2.90 -15.16
CA LYS A 209 -5.50 -2.27 -14.83
C LYS A 209 -5.37 -0.76 -14.59
N VAL A 210 -4.28 -0.33 -13.95
CA VAL A 210 -4.03 1.09 -13.64
C VAL A 210 -3.32 1.83 -14.79
N ILE A 211 -2.54 1.10 -15.60
CA ILE A 211 -1.89 1.55 -16.83
C ILE A 211 -2.38 0.64 -17.97
N PRO A 212 -3.52 0.96 -18.62
CA PRO A 212 -4.15 0.09 -19.63
C PRO A 212 -3.24 -0.32 -20.79
N GLU A 213 -2.28 0.53 -21.18
CA GLU A 213 -1.29 0.26 -22.23
C GLU A 213 -0.34 -0.92 -21.89
N LEU A 214 -0.24 -1.28 -20.61
CA LEU A 214 0.56 -2.39 -20.10
C LEU A 214 -0.28 -3.65 -19.83
N ASN A 215 -1.57 -3.64 -20.17
CA ASN A 215 -2.42 -4.80 -19.99
C ASN A 215 -1.91 -5.99 -20.84
N GLY A 216 -1.72 -7.14 -20.19
CA GLY A 216 -1.16 -8.34 -20.81
C GLY A 216 0.37 -8.31 -21.00
N LYS A 217 1.05 -7.18 -20.77
CA LYS A 217 2.51 -7.06 -20.95
C LYS A 217 3.32 -7.39 -19.70
N LEU A 218 2.69 -7.34 -18.52
CA LEU A 218 3.35 -7.56 -17.23
C LEU A 218 2.67 -8.69 -16.44
N THR A 219 3.49 -9.61 -15.94
CA THR A 219 3.09 -10.61 -14.94
C THR A 219 4.27 -10.87 -14.00
N GLY A 220 4.08 -11.66 -12.96
CA GLY A 220 5.14 -11.91 -12.00
C GLY A 220 4.78 -12.87 -10.90
N MET A 221 5.71 -13.01 -9.97
CA MET A 221 5.62 -13.87 -8.81
C MET A 221 6.23 -13.19 -7.58
N SER A 222 6.16 -13.83 -6.42
CA SER A 222 6.75 -13.34 -5.19
C SER A 222 7.56 -14.42 -4.49
N MET A 223 8.59 -14.00 -3.76
CA MET A 223 9.36 -14.82 -2.84
C MET A 223 9.22 -14.19 -1.46
N ARG A 224 8.56 -14.87 -0.52
CA ARG A 224 8.52 -14.41 0.87
C ARG A 224 9.82 -14.79 1.56
N VAL A 225 10.46 -13.84 2.25
CA VAL A 225 11.76 -14.06 2.91
C VAL A 225 11.71 -13.73 4.40
N PRO A 226 12.66 -14.23 5.21
CA PRO A 226 12.75 -13.99 6.66
C PRO A 226 13.10 -12.56 7.09
N THR A 227 12.35 -11.57 6.62
CA THR A 227 12.44 -10.17 7.06
C THR A 227 11.06 -9.71 7.54
N ALA A 228 11.03 -8.89 8.58
CA ALA A 228 9.80 -8.46 9.24
C ALA A 228 9.05 -7.36 8.46
N ASN A 229 9.80 -6.47 7.82
CA ASN A 229 9.24 -5.38 7.01
C ASN A 229 10.25 -4.96 5.92
N VAL A 230 9.77 -4.13 4.99
CA VAL A 230 10.43 -3.71 3.75
C VAL A 230 10.56 -4.84 2.74
N SER A 231 10.32 -4.52 1.49
CA SER A 231 10.32 -5.44 0.38
C SER A 231 10.95 -4.78 -0.84
N VAL A 232 11.25 -5.58 -1.86
CA VAL A 232 11.86 -5.09 -3.09
C VAL A 232 11.22 -5.73 -4.32
N VAL A 233 11.03 -4.92 -5.35
CA VAL A 233 10.66 -5.33 -6.69
C VAL A 233 11.93 -5.49 -7.53
N ASP A 234 12.05 -6.66 -8.15
CA ASP A 234 12.92 -6.92 -9.30
C ASP A 234 12.03 -6.95 -10.54
N LEU A 235 12.18 -5.96 -11.41
CA LEU A 235 11.48 -5.86 -12.68
C LEU A 235 12.46 -6.10 -13.82
N THR A 236 12.30 -7.21 -14.53
CA THR A 236 13.03 -7.50 -15.76
C THR A 236 12.13 -7.18 -16.96
N VAL A 237 12.54 -6.24 -17.80
CA VAL A 237 11.72 -5.71 -18.90
C VAL A 237 12.49 -5.64 -20.21
N ARG A 238 11.74 -5.82 -21.30
CA ARG A 238 12.19 -5.51 -22.65
C ARG A 238 11.61 -4.16 -23.10
N LEU A 239 12.49 -3.25 -23.47
CA LEU A 239 12.16 -1.90 -23.92
C LEU A 239 11.92 -1.88 -25.44
N GLU A 240 10.96 -1.07 -25.88
CA GLU A 240 10.68 -0.86 -27.30
C GLU A 240 11.78 0.02 -27.93
N LYS A 241 12.01 1.18 -27.32
CA LYS A 241 13.14 2.06 -27.62
C LYS A 241 14.29 1.74 -26.66
N GLY A 242 15.42 1.30 -27.22
CA GLY A 242 16.61 1.00 -26.43
C GLY A 242 17.14 2.23 -25.68
N ALA A 243 17.71 2.02 -24.50
CA ALA A 243 18.28 3.04 -23.65
C ALA A 243 19.48 2.51 -22.87
N SER A 244 20.52 3.34 -22.74
CA SER A 244 21.60 3.04 -21.80
C SER A 244 21.10 3.10 -20.36
N TYR A 245 21.76 2.39 -19.45
CA TYR A 245 21.35 2.39 -18.04
C TYR A 245 21.42 3.80 -17.41
N ASP A 246 22.37 4.64 -17.85
CA ASP A 246 22.44 6.04 -17.42
C ASP A 246 21.25 6.87 -17.90
N GLN A 247 20.73 6.62 -19.10
CA GLN A 247 19.49 7.27 -19.58
C GLN A 247 18.29 6.83 -18.75
N ILE A 248 18.22 5.55 -18.39
CA ILE A 248 17.16 5.02 -17.51
C ILE A 248 17.22 5.68 -16.13
N LYS A 249 18.40 5.71 -15.50
CA LYS A 249 18.61 6.39 -14.22
C LYS A 249 18.17 7.85 -14.28
N LYS A 250 18.58 8.57 -15.33
CA LYS A 250 18.25 9.98 -15.52
C LYS A 250 16.73 10.22 -15.55
N VAL A 251 15.97 9.48 -16.35
CA VAL A 251 14.52 9.71 -16.45
C VAL A 251 13.77 9.32 -15.17
N ILE A 252 14.24 8.30 -14.45
CA ILE A 252 13.66 7.93 -13.15
C ILE A 252 13.93 9.03 -12.13
N LYS A 253 15.17 9.55 -12.08
CA LYS A 253 15.53 10.66 -11.19
C LYS A 253 14.71 11.91 -11.48
N GLU A 254 14.56 12.27 -12.77
CA GLU A 254 13.71 13.40 -13.19
C GLU A 254 12.25 13.22 -12.74
N ALA A 255 11.69 12.02 -12.87
CA ALA A 255 10.32 11.74 -12.42
C ALA A 255 10.19 11.80 -10.89
N ALA A 256 11.17 11.28 -10.15
CA ALA A 256 11.22 11.30 -8.69
C ALA A 256 11.37 12.71 -8.12
N GLU A 257 12.09 13.61 -8.82
CA GLU A 257 12.27 15.01 -8.42
C GLU A 257 11.11 15.92 -8.91
N GLY A 258 10.36 15.48 -9.92
CA GLY A 258 9.23 16.18 -10.52
C GLY A 258 7.87 15.60 -10.11
N ASP A 259 7.10 15.13 -11.10
CA ASP A 259 5.67 14.80 -10.96
C ASP A 259 5.38 13.65 -9.98
N LEU A 260 6.35 12.78 -9.69
CA LEU A 260 6.20 11.65 -8.77
C LEU A 260 6.88 11.88 -7.41
N LYS A 261 7.26 13.11 -7.10
CA LYS A 261 7.91 13.44 -5.83
C LYS A 261 7.05 13.01 -4.63
N GLY A 262 7.64 12.20 -3.75
CA GLY A 262 6.96 11.64 -2.57
C GLY A 262 6.20 10.34 -2.82
N VAL A 263 6.14 9.89 -4.09
CA VAL A 263 5.62 8.58 -4.52
C VAL A 263 6.77 7.71 -5.01
N LEU A 264 7.57 8.22 -5.94
CA LEU A 264 8.79 7.59 -6.46
C LEU A 264 10.00 8.36 -5.93
N ALA A 265 10.95 7.64 -5.35
CA ALA A 265 12.25 8.14 -4.96
C ALA A 265 13.37 7.48 -5.78
N TYR A 266 14.54 8.09 -5.75
CA TYR A 266 15.74 7.65 -6.45
C TYR A 266 16.90 7.65 -5.47
N THR A 267 17.72 6.59 -5.47
CA THR A 267 18.94 6.52 -4.67
C THR A 267 20.10 5.93 -5.46
N GLU A 268 21.31 6.44 -5.18
CA GLU A 268 22.61 5.88 -5.57
C GLU A 268 23.42 5.44 -4.34
N ASP A 269 22.85 5.54 -3.14
CA ASP A 269 23.49 5.06 -1.92
C ASP A 269 23.44 3.53 -1.86
N ASP A 270 24.40 2.93 -1.17
CA ASP A 270 24.50 1.48 -1.01
C ASP A 270 23.54 0.99 0.10
N VAL A 271 22.23 1.17 -0.12
CA VAL A 271 21.18 0.89 0.85
C VAL A 271 20.83 -0.60 0.95
N VAL A 272 20.32 -1.00 2.11
CA VAL A 272 19.69 -2.30 2.36
C VAL A 272 18.27 -2.12 2.91
N SER A 273 17.53 -3.22 3.08
CA SER A 273 16.12 -3.17 3.48
C SER A 273 15.85 -2.37 4.76
N SER A 274 16.71 -2.51 5.78
CA SER A 274 16.50 -1.85 7.08
C SER A 274 16.55 -0.32 7.00
N ASP A 275 17.30 0.24 6.04
CA ASP A 275 17.48 1.69 5.86
C ASP A 275 16.18 2.37 5.39
N LEU A 276 15.23 1.56 4.92
CA LEU A 276 13.97 2.03 4.33
C LEU A 276 12.77 1.82 5.24
N ASN A 277 12.96 1.33 6.47
CA ASN A 277 11.88 1.27 7.46
C ASN A 277 11.33 2.68 7.75
N GLY A 278 10.01 2.83 7.68
CA GLY A 278 9.35 4.11 7.85
C GLY A 278 9.48 5.05 6.65
N ASN A 279 10.03 4.59 5.52
CA ASN A 279 10.07 5.38 4.29
C ASN A 279 8.66 5.52 3.71
N THR A 280 8.24 6.75 3.43
CA THR A 280 6.87 7.05 2.99
C THR A 280 6.65 6.92 1.49
N ASN A 281 7.70 6.69 0.69
CA ASN A 281 7.56 6.55 -0.75
C ASN A 281 6.94 5.19 -1.11
N SER A 282 6.21 5.14 -2.21
CA SER A 282 5.66 3.88 -2.73
C SER A 282 6.73 3.02 -3.39
N SER A 283 7.73 3.66 -3.99
CA SER A 283 8.77 3.05 -4.80
C SER A 283 10.07 3.83 -4.61
N ILE A 284 11.18 3.17 -4.30
CA ILE A 284 12.51 3.78 -4.17
C ILE A 284 13.44 3.05 -5.13
N PHE A 285 13.67 3.65 -6.29
CA PHE A 285 14.53 3.05 -7.32
C PHE A 285 15.99 3.03 -6.86
N ASP A 286 16.59 1.85 -6.90
CA ASP A 286 17.98 1.60 -6.56
C ASP A 286 18.83 1.56 -7.83
N ALA A 287 19.57 2.65 -8.03
CA ALA A 287 20.34 2.86 -9.24
C ALA A 287 21.61 2.01 -9.33
N LYS A 288 22.07 1.40 -8.23
CA LYS A 288 23.27 0.54 -8.23
C LYS A 288 22.91 -0.94 -8.27
N ALA A 289 21.73 -1.33 -7.79
CA ALA A 289 21.30 -2.72 -7.76
C ALA A 289 20.72 -3.23 -9.09
N GLY A 290 20.27 -2.35 -9.98
CA GLY A 290 19.82 -2.76 -11.31
C GLY A 290 20.98 -3.03 -12.29
N ILE A 291 20.66 -3.66 -13.42
CA ILE A 291 21.65 -4.04 -14.43
C ILE A 291 21.02 -4.13 -15.83
N SER A 292 21.71 -3.60 -16.83
CA SER A 292 21.34 -3.77 -18.24
C SER A 292 22.14 -4.88 -18.88
N LEU A 293 21.47 -5.82 -19.57
CA LEU A 293 22.16 -6.81 -20.42
C LEU A 293 22.54 -6.18 -21.76
N ASN A 294 21.63 -5.37 -22.30
CA ASN A 294 21.80 -4.56 -23.50
C ASN A 294 20.79 -3.39 -23.43
N ASP A 295 20.82 -2.51 -24.42
CA ASP A 295 19.98 -1.30 -24.45
C ASP A 295 18.47 -1.60 -24.42
N ASN A 296 18.03 -2.79 -24.83
CA ASN A 296 16.62 -3.16 -24.87
C ASN A 296 16.20 -4.14 -23.77
N PHE A 297 17.11 -4.67 -22.96
CA PHE A 297 16.76 -5.68 -21.95
C PHE A 297 17.46 -5.40 -20.62
N VAL A 298 16.65 -5.01 -19.64
CA VAL A 298 17.14 -4.42 -18.39
C VAL A 298 16.43 -5.00 -17.18
N LYS A 299 17.15 -5.03 -16.06
CA LYS A 299 16.64 -5.36 -14.73
C LYS A 299 16.68 -4.11 -13.87
N LEU A 300 15.53 -3.73 -13.33
CA LEU A 300 15.33 -2.56 -12.49
C LEU A 300 14.94 -3.02 -11.08
N VAL A 301 15.57 -2.39 -10.07
CA VAL A 301 15.33 -2.72 -8.67
C VAL A 301 14.66 -1.52 -8.00
N SER A 302 13.56 -1.76 -7.29
CA SER A 302 12.91 -0.71 -6.51
C SER A 302 12.41 -1.24 -5.18
N TRP A 303 12.83 -0.58 -4.11
CA TRP A 303 12.43 -0.91 -2.76
C TRP A 303 11.09 -0.29 -2.41
N TYR A 304 10.46 -0.81 -1.36
CA TYR A 304 9.28 -0.23 -0.74
C TYR A 304 9.10 -0.73 0.69
N ASP A 305 8.77 0.18 1.59
CA ASP A 305 8.20 -0.21 2.88
C ASP A 305 6.76 -0.66 2.64
N ASN A 306 6.54 -1.98 2.67
CA ASN A 306 5.25 -2.59 2.35
C ASN A 306 4.15 -2.25 3.36
N GLU A 307 4.51 -1.81 4.57
CA GLU A 307 3.55 -1.32 5.56
C GLU A 307 3.40 0.19 5.46
N TRP A 308 4.50 0.93 5.59
CA TRP A 308 4.48 2.38 5.80
C TRP A 308 4.17 3.16 4.53
N GLY A 309 4.88 2.87 3.44
CA GLY A 309 4.66 3.51 2.15
C GLY A 309 3.26 3.24 1.62
N TYR A 310 2.79 2.00 1.71
CA TYR A 310 1.43 1.63 1.31
C TYR A 310 0.37 2.33 2.17
N SER A 311 0.54 2.32 3.49
CA SER A 311 -0.39 2.97 4.40
C SER A 311 -0.46 4.47 4.09
N ARG A 312 0.66 5.16 3.85
CA ARG A 312 0.66 6.56 3.41
C ARG A 312 -0.17 6.78 2.13
N ARG A 313 -0.09 5.87 1.15
CA ARG A 313 -0.90 5.95 -0.07
C ARG A 313 -2.40 5.83 0.17
N VAL A 314 -2.82 5.08 1.18
CA VAL A 314 -4.24 5.03 1.56
C VAL A 314 -4.74 6.43 1.98
N LEU A 315 -3.95 7.16 2.77
CA LEU A 315 -4.31 8.53 3.17
C LEU A 315 -4.27 9.51 2.00
N ASP A 316 -3.23 9.42 1.16
CA ASP A 316 -3.11 10.30 -0.01
C ASP A 316 -4.29 10.08 -0.97
N LEU A 317 -4.70 8.82 -1.19
CA LEU A 317 -5.87 8.48 -2.01
C LEU A 317 -7.17 8.98 -1.37
N LEU A 318 -7.36 8.77 -0.07
CA LEU A 318 -8.55 9.27 0.64
C LEU A 318 -8.65 10.80 0.53
N ALA A 319 -7.55 11.52 0.72
CA ALA A 319 -7.51 12.98 0.56
C ALA A 319 -7.85 13.42 -0.87
N HIS A 320 -7.35 12.69 -1.88
CA HIS A 320 -7.70 12.95 -3.28
C HIS A 320 -9.20 12.74 -3.54
N VAL A 321 -9.75 11.61 -3.11
CA VAL A 321 -11.19 11.28 -3.25
C VAL A 321 -12.05 12.35 -2.59
N ALA A 322 -11.72 12.74 -1.35
CA ALA A 322 -12.47 13.75 -0.63
C ALA A 322 -12.43 15.13 -1.33
N LYS A 323 -11.30 15.48 -1.95
CA LYS A 323 -11.19 16.71 -2.75
C LYS A 323 -12.06 16.65 -4.00
N VAL A 324 -12.10 15.51 -4.70
CA VAL A 324 -12.96 15.32 -5.88
C VAL A 324 -14.43 15.38 -5.49
N ASP A 325 -14.83 14.68 -4.43
CA ASP A 325 -16.21 14.66 -3.96
C ASP A 325 -16.69 16.05 -3.50
N ALA A 326 -15.82 16.87 -2.88
CA ALA A 326 -16.14 18.24 -2.47
C ALA A 326 -16.24 19.24 -3.64
N SER A 327 -15.75 18.87 -4.83
CA SER A 327 -15.81 19.73 -6.02
C SER A 327 -17.08 19.57 -6.86
N LYS A 328 -17.98 18.68 -6.43
CA LYS A 328 -19.26 18.37 -7.06
C LYS A 328 -20.42 18.92 -6.23
#